data_AF-A0A2E4PQJ4-F1
#
_entry.id   AF-A0A2E4PQJ4-F1
#
_cell.length_a   1.000
_cell.length_b   1.000
_cell.length_c   1.000
_cell.angle_alpha   90.00
_cell.angle_beta   90.00
_cell.angle_gamma   90.00
#
_symmetry.space_group_name_H-M   'P 1'
#
loop_
_entity.id
_entity.type
_entity.pdbx_description
1 polymer ?
#
loop_
_entity_poly.entity_id
_entity_poly.type
_entity_poly.pdbx_seq_one_letter_code
_entity_poly.pdbx_strand_id
1 'polypeptide(L)'
;MNNPKKQKTISSRQEKQRTSFVTSLEKYPIVKVACDKSGVSKATYYRWRDEDESFRDRADQAILHGEGFLNDMAEHQMITLIKDKHFPAIRFWLERRHPMFNTSKVEHSGHVGIDFDFDQEQ
;
A
#
# COMPACT_ATOMS: atom_id res chain seq x y z
N MET A 1 -10.04 25.62 36.82
CA MET A 1 -10.49 26.55 35.77
C MET A 1 -9.71 26.30 34.48
N ASN A 2 -10.38 25.99 33.37
CA ASN A 2 -9.75 25.90 32.05
C ASN A 2 -9.48 27.30 31.48
N ASN A 3 -8.22 27.60 31.11
CA ASN A 3 -7.82 28.87 30.50
C ASN A 3 -8.06 28.83 28.98
N PRO A 4 -8.95 29.68 28.41
CA PRO A 4 -9.33 29.62 26.99
C PRO A 4 -8.16 29.86 26.03
N LYS A 5 -7.16 30.66 26.42
CA LYS A 5 -5.95 30.88 25.62
C LYS A 5 -5.13 29.60 25.45
N LYS A 6 -5.06 28.76 26.50
CA LYS A 6 -4.29 27.50 26.50
C LYS A 6 -4.92 26.44 25.61
N GLN A 7 -6.26 26.35 25.58
CA GLN A 7 -6.98 25.43 24.71
C GLN A 7 -6.78 25.75 23.23
N LYS A 8 -6.83 27.03 22.84
CA LYS A 8 -6.60 27.45 21.45
C LYS A 8 -5.20 27.07 20.94
N THR A 9 -4.16 27.23 21.76
CA THR A 9 -2.79 26.83 21.40
C THR A 9 -2.64 25.32 21.22
N ILE A 10 -3.28 24.52 22.08
CA ILE A 10 -3.25 23.05 22.00
C ILE A 10 -3.93 22.57 20.71
N SER A 11 -5.11 23.10 20.39
CA SER A 11 -5.84 22.74 19.17
C SER A 11 -5.03 23.07 17.91
N SER A 12 -4.43 24.26 17.84
CA SER A 12 -3.58 24.63 16.70
C SER A 12 -2.36 23.70 16.54
N ARG A 13 -1.74 23.27 17.65
CA ARG A 13 -0.64 22.31 17.60
C ARG A 13 -1.09 20.95 17.08
N GLN A 14 -2.22 20.45 17.57
CA GLN A 14 -2.77 19.16 17.14
C GLN A 14 -3.11 19.17 15.65
N GLU A 15 -3.70 20.26 15.13
CA GLU A 15 -4.00 20.35 13.71
C GLU A 15 -2.73 20.35 12.85
N LYS A 16 -1.69 21.09 13.26
CA LYS A 16 -0.39 21.04 12.57
C LYS A 16 0.20 19.62 12.55
N GLN A 17 0.09 18.90 13.66
CA GLN A 17 0.56 17.52 13.74
C GLN A 17 -0.26 16.58 12.83
N ARG A 18 -1.59 16.75 12.78
CA ARG A 18 -2.48 16.01 11.88
C ARG A 18 -2.13 16.25 10.42
N THR A 19 -1.97 17.52 10.02
CA THR A 19 -1.58 17.88 8.65
C THR A 19 -0.20 17.30 8.31
N SER A 20 0.80 17.50 9.17
CA SER A 20 2.15 16.97 8.96
C SER A 20 2.17 15.44 8.86
N PHE A 21 1.34 14.75 9.64
CA PHE A 21 1.18 13.31 9.58
C PHE A 21 0.59 12.84 8.25
N VAL A 22 -0.52 13.46 7.80
CA VAL A 22 -1.17 13.14 6.52
C VAL A 22 -0.22 13.40 5.35
N THR A 23 0.45 14.55 5.29
CA THR A 23 1.46 14.85 4.26
C THR A 23 2.65 13.87 4.27
N SER A 24 2.97 13.30 5.45
CA SER A 24 4.01 12.26 5.53
C SER A 24 3.53 10.94 4.94
N LEU A 25 2.26 10.58 5.14
CA LEU A 25 1.65 9.38 4.55
C LEU A 25 1.59 9.42 3.02
N GLU A 26 1.33 10.59 2.44
CA GLU A 26 1.32 10.79 0.98
C GLU A 26 2.67 10.48 0.30
N LYS A 27 3.77 10.47 1.08
CA LYS A 27 5.12 10.12 0.60
C LYS A 27 5.61 8.78 1.11
N TYR A 28 5.18 8.39 2.30
CA TYR A 28 5.59 7.18 2.99
C TYR A 28 4.33 6.54 3.58
N PRO A 29 3.65 5.63 2.85
CA PRO A 29 2.39 5.00 3.28
C PRO A 29 2.60 3.96 4.40
N ILE A 30 3.48 4.26 5.35
CA ILE A 30 3.85 3.43 6.49
C ILE A 30 3.59 4.24 7.74
N VAL A 31 2.54 3.89 8.48
CA VAL A 31 2.09 4.60 9.68
C VAL A 31 3.23 4.87 10.67
N LYS A 32 4.13 3.90 10.89
CA LYS A 32 5.28 4.09 11.80
C LYS A 32 6.22 5.20 11.32
N VAL A 33 6.51 5.26 10.02
CA VAL A 33 7.40 6.29 9.45
C VAL A 33 6.73 7.66 9.50
N ALA A 34 5.43 7.74 9.21
CA ALA A 34 4.67 8.98 9.34
C ALA A 34 4.63 9.48 10.80
N CYS A 35 4.41 8.57 11.77
CA CYS A 35 4.49 8.85 13.21
C CYS A 35 5.84 9.46 13.59
N ASP A 36 6.94 8.83 13.18
CA ASP A 36 8.29 9.27 13.51
C ASP A 36 8.60 10.65 12.88
N LYS A 37 8.14 10.89 11.65
CA LYS A 37 8.34 12.17 10.94
C LYS A 37 7.50 13.32 11.47
N SER A 38 6.27 13.07 11.92
CA SER A 38 5.36 14.11 12.42
C SER A 38 5.41 14.30 13.93
N GLY A 39 6.19 13.50 14.65
CA GLY A 39 6.28 13.52 16.11
C GLY A 39 4.98 13.11 16.79
N VAL A 40 4.25 12.15 16.22
CA VAL A 40 2.96 11.64 16.71
C VAL A 40 3.09 10.17 17.08
N SER A 41 2.62 9.77 18.26
CA SER A 41 2.63 8.35 18.64
C SER A 41 1.53 7.58 17.89
N LYS A 42 1.75 6.27 17.63
CA LYS A 42 0.74 5.40 17.01
C LYS A 42 -0.60 5.43 17.76
N ALA A 43 -0.57 5.39 19.09
CA ALA A 43 -1.76 5.48 19.93
C ALA A 43 -2.55 6.77 19.69
N THR A 44 -1.85 7.90 19.48
CA THR A 44 -2.50 9.19 19.18
C THR A 44 -3.13 9.18 17.80
N TYR A 45 -2.44 8.61 16.80
CA TYR A 45 -2.97 8.46 15.45
C TYR A 45 -4.25 7.61 15.43
N TYR A 46 -4.24 6.42 16.05
CA TYR A 46 -5.43 5.56 16.08
C TYR A 46 -6.58 6.23 16.82
N ARG A 47 -6.31 6.87 17.97
CA ARG A 47 -7.34 7.66 18.67
C ARG A 47 -7.94 8.76 17.77
N TRP A 48 -7.12 9.48 17.00
CA TRP A 48 -7.65 10.47 16.05
C TRP A 48 -8.52 9.86 14.96
N ARG A 49 -8.21 8.65 14.48
CA ARG A 49 -9.08 7.95 13.51
C ARG A 49 -10.42 7.54 14.11
N ASP A 50 -10.42 7.17 15.39
CA ASP A 50 -11.63 6.75 16.10
C ASP A 50 -12.51 7.96 16.46
N GLU A 51 -11.89 9.10 16.81
CA GLU A 51 -12.57 10.32 17.25
C GLU A 51 -12.98 11.27 16.10
N ASP A 52 -12.31 11.18 14.94
CA ASP A 52 -12.47 12.12 13.82
C ASP A 52 -12.50 11.38 12.47
N GLU A 53 -13.72 11.15 11.99
CA GLU A 53 -13.99 10.49 10.70
C GLU A 53 -13.36 11.25 9.52
N SER A 54 -13.39 12.59 9.52
CA SER A 54 -12.77 13.38 8.46
C SER A 54 -11.25 13.21 8.44
N PHE A 55 -10.61 13.11 9.61
CA PHE A 55 -9.19 12.79 9.69
C PHE A 55 -8.89 11.37 9.20
N ARG A 56 -9.73 10.40 9.57
CA ARG A 56 -9.60 9.01 9.11
C ARG A 56 -9.61 8.93 7.58
N ASP A 57 -10.60 9.55 6.95
CA ASP A 57 -10.76 9.52 5.50
C ASP A 57 -9.58 10.20 4.80
N ARG A 58 -9.11 11.35 5.30
CA ARG A 58 -7.90 12.01 4.78
C ARG A 58 -6.66 11.13 4.92
N ALA A 59 -6.49 10.44 6.04
CA ALA A 59 -5.37 9.55 6.25
C ALA A 59 -5.42 8.34 5.30
N ASP A 60 -6.61 7.79 5.04
CA ASP A 60 -6.79 6.67 4.12
C ASP A 60 -6.52 7.08 2.67
N GLN A 61 -7.00 8.26 2.26
CA GLN A 61 -6.66 8.83 0.94
C GLN A 61 -5.16 9.10 0.80
N ALA A 62 -4.50 9.62 1.84
CA ALA A 62 -3.06 9.84 1.83
C ALA A 62 -2.27 8.52 1.72
N ILE A 63 -2.73 7.44 2.36
CA ILE A 63 -2.11 6.12 2.22
C ILE A 63 -2.25 5.63 0.77
N LEU A 64 -3.43 5.69 0.18
CA LEU A 64 -3.67 5.28 -1.21
C LEU A 64 -2.80 6.08 -2.20
N HIS A 65 -2.71 7.40 -2.03
CA HIS A 65 -1.82 8.23 -2.82
C HIS A 65 -0.34 7.87 -2.62
N GLY A 66 0.06 7.66 -1.37
CA GLY A 66 1.43 7.26 -1.01
C GLY A 66 1.82 5.90 -1.58
N GLU A 67 0.89 4.96 -1.67
CA GLU A 67 1.11 3.65 -2.33
C GLU A 67 1.37 3.83 -3.83
N GLY A 68 0.59 4.70 -4.50
CA GLY A 68 0.85 5.06 -5.90
C GLY A 68 2.25 5.63 -6.11
N PHE A 69 2.63 6.64 -5.31
CA PHE A 69 3.97 7.22 -5.36
C PHE A 69 5.08 6.18 -5.12
N LEU A 70 4.89 5.30 -4.13
CA LEU A 70 5.87 4.25 -3.82
C LEU A 70 5.98 3.22 -4.96
N ASN A 71 4.87 2.90 -5.64
CA ASN A 71 4.87 2.02 -6.80
C ASN A 71 5.66 2.64 -7.96
N ASP A 72 5.42 3.91 -8.29
CA ASP A 72 6.17 4.62 -9.34
C ASP A 72 7.68 4.62 -9.04
N MET A 73 8.04 4.86 -7.77
CA MET A 73 9.43 4.80 -7.34
C MET A 73 10.00 3.38 -7.47
N ALA A 74 9.24 2.36 -7.09
CA ALA A 74 9.66 0.97 -7.21
C ALA A 74 9.87 0.55 -8.67
N GLU A 75 8.99 0.99 -9.58
CA GLU A 75 9.14 0.77 -11.03
C GLU A 75 10.41 1.44 -11.55
N HIS A 76 10.68 2.68 -11.15
CA HIS A 76 11.91 3.38 -11.51
C HIS A 76 13.17 2.64 -11.01
N GLN A 77 13.16 2.17 -9.76
CA GLN A 77 14.27 1.40 -9.20
C GLN A 77 14.48 0.08 -9.93
N MET A 78 13.41 -0.60 -10.32
CA MET A 78 13.49 -1.83 -11.12
C MET A 78 14.14 -1.58 -12.48
N ILE A 79 13.78 -0.48 -13.17
CA ILE A 79 14.42 -0.09 -14.44
C ILE A 79 15.91 0.17 -14.23
N THR A 80 16.29 0.83 -13.14
CA THR A 80 17.69 1.10 -12.81
C THR A 80 18.46 -0.20 -12.60
N LEU A 81 17.92 -1.14 -11.82
CA LEU A 81 18.51 -2.47 -11.63
C LEU A 81 18.65 -3.26 -12.95
N ILE A 82 17.69 -3.14 -13.86
CA ILE A 82 17.78 -3.76 -15.20
C ILE A 82 18.94 -3.15 -16.00
N LYS A 83 19.09 -1.81 -15.99
CA LYS A 83 20.23 -1.13 -16.64
C LYS A 83 21.57 -1.57 -16.07
N ASP A 84 21.62 -1.80 -14.76
CA ASP A 84 22.80 -2.29 -14.03
C ASP A 84 23.01 -3.80 -14.16
N LYS A 85 22.29 -4.47 -15.07
CA LYS A 85 22.42 -5.90 -15.38
C LYS A 85 22.13 -6.82 -14.17
N HIS A 86 21.31 -6.36 -13.22
CA HIS A 86 20.92 -7.16 -12.06
C HIS A 86 19.96 -8.29 -12.49
N PHE A 87 20.48 -9.51 -12.61
CA PHE A 87 19.77 -10.65 -13.17
C PHE A 87 18.41 -10.94 -12.51
N PRO A 88 18.26 -10.93 -11.17
CA PRO A 88 16.95 -11.14 -10.55
C PRO A 88 15.88 -10.13 -10.99
N ALA A 89 16.25 -8.87 -11.23
CA ALA A 89 15.31 -7.84 -11.69
C ALA A 89 14.91 -8.07 -13.16
N ILE A 90 15.87 -8.44 -14.00
CA ILE A 90 15.63 -8.79 -15.41
C ILE A 90 14.70 -10.00 -15.51
N ARG A 91 15.01 -11.07 -14.76
CA ARG A 91 14.20 -12.29 -14.71
C ARG A 91 12.77 -11.99 -14.29
N PHE A 92 12.60 -11.28 -13.18
CA PHE A 92 11.30 -10.89 -12.66
C PHE A 92 10.46 -10.10 -13.68
N TRP A 93 11.08 -9.17 -14.41
CA TRP A 93 10.40 -8.40 -15.45
C TRP A 93 9.95 -9.28 -16.62
N LEU A 94 10.84 -10.15 -17.11
CA LEU A 94 10.55 -11.04 -18.23
C LEU A 94 9.45 -12.05 -17.89
N GLU A 95 9.50 -12.68 -16.71
CA GLU A 95 8.50 -13.65 -16.25
C GLU A 95 7.07 -13.06 -16.23
N ARG A 96 6.94 -11.75 -15.94
CA ARG A 96 5.64 -11.09 -15.82
C ARG A 96 5.14 -10.48 -17.12
N ARG A 97 6.04 -10.04 -18.01
CA ARG A 97 5.66 -9.26 -19.21
C ARG A 97 5.92 -9.96 -20.53
N HIS A 98 6.67 -11.05 -20.55
CA HIS A 98 6.95 -11.79 -21.77
C HIS A 98 6.34 -13.20 -21.71
N PRO A 99 5.33 -13.53 -22.55
CA PRO A 99 4.60 -14.80 -22.47
C PRO A 99 5.47 -16.06 -22.49
N MET A 100 6.57 -16.04 -23.25
CA MET A 100 7.53 -17.16 -23.32
C MET A 100 8.24 -17.47 -22.00
N PHE A 101 8.42 -16.48 -21.12
CA PHE A 101 9.12 -16.63 -19.84
C PHE A 101 8.14 -16.76 -18.67
N ASN A 102 6.83 -16.68 -18.92
CA ASN A 102 5.82 -16.76 -17.88
C ASN A 102 5.75 -18.19 -17.30
N THR A 103 6.36 -18.37 -16.13
CA THR A 103 6.49 -19.66 -15.43
C THR A 103 5.18 -20.09 -14.75
N SER A 104 4.13 -19.25 -14.75
CA SER A 104 2.81 -19.63 -14.21
C SER A 104 1.99 -20.53 -15.15
N LYS A 105 2.47 -20.75 -16.39
CA LYS A 105 1.92 -21.80 -17.25
C LYS A 105 2.41 -23.16 -16.78
N VAL A 106 1.52 -23.92 -16.14
CA VAL A 106 1.74 -25.32 -15.81
C VAL A 106 1.11 -26.16 -16.92
N GLU A 107 1.92 -26.90 -17.67
CA GLU A 107 1.42 -27.93 -18.59
C GLU A 107 1.21 -29.23 -17.80
N HIS A 108 -0.03 -29.70 -17.77
CA HIS A 108 -0.38 -31.01 -17.22
C HIS A 108 -0.64 -31.97 -18.37
N SER A 109 0.07 -33.10 -18.41
CA SER A 109 -0.21 -34.22 -19.30
C SER A 109 -0.75 -35.40 -18.48
N GLY A 110 -1.92 -35.92 -18.86
CA GLY A 110 -2.59 -37.02 -18.16
C GLY A 110 -3.75 -37.58 -18.98
N HIS A 111 -4.11 -38.83 -18.71
CA HIS A 111 -5.31 -39.44 -19.30
C HIS A 111 -6.53 -38.87 -18.60
N VAL A 112 -7.32 -38.07 -19.32
CA VAL A 112 -8.60 -37.57 -18.83
C VAL A 112 -9.61 -38.71 -18.96
N GLY A 113 -9.92 -39.38 -17.85
CA GLY A 113 -11.10 -40.24 -17.78
C GLY A 113 -12.33 -39.35 -17.80
N ILE A 114 -13.06 -39.35 -18.90
CA ILE A 114 -14.36 -38.69 -18.98
C ILE A 114 -15.40 -39.76 -18.70
N ASP A 115 -15.93 -39.77 -17.47
CA ASP A 115 -17.07 -40.61 -17.12
C ASP A 115 -18.32 -39.96 -17.72
N PHE A 116 -18.85 -40.57 -18.79
CA PHE A 116 -20.13 -40.18 -19.35
C PHE A 116 -21.22 -41.04 -18.73
N ASP A 117 -21.96 -40.49 -17.76
CA ASP A 117 -23.19 -41.09 -17.28
C ASP A 117 -24.27 -40.92 -18.35
N PHE A 118 -24.55 -41.99 -19.09
CA PHE A 118 -25.73 -42.09 -19.93
C PHE A 118 -26.89 -42.59 -19.08
N ASP A 119 -27.73 -41.68 -18.59
CA ASP A 119 -29.04 -42.03 -18.08
C ASP A 119 -29.90 -42.57 -19.24
N GLN A 120 -30.08 -43.89 -19.26
CA GLN A 120 -30.99 -44.58 -20.16
C GLN A 120 -32.40 -44.48 -19.56
N GLU A 121 -33.16 -43.45 -19.91
CA GLU A 121 -34.61 -43.48 -19.73
C GLU A 121 -35.27 -44.29 -20.85
N GLN A 122 -36.08 -45.27 -20.42
CA GLN A 122 -36.92 -46.17 -21.23
C GLN A 122 -38.21 -45.49 -21.69
#